data_AF-A0A1B2Z255-F1
#
_entry.id   AF-A0A1B2Z255-F1
#
_cell.length_a   1.000
_cell.length_b   1.000
_cell.length_c   1.000
_cell.angle_alpha   90.00
_cell.angle_beta   90.00
_cell.angle_gamma   90.00
#
_symmetry.space_group_name_H-M   'P 1'
#
loop_
_entity.id
_entity.type
_entity.pdbx_description
1 polymer ?
#
loop_
_entity_poly.entity_id
_entity_poly.type
_entity_poly.pdbx_seq_one_letter_code
_entity_poly.pdbx_strand_id
1 'polypeptide(L)'
;MDFKGDFALSRGGRCHPLTALDDFSRFNIILTAWDNERTETVANCLERAFSSYGLPDTILCDNGSPWGCASRWQDNDAAGYTTLEVWLMARGVGVIHGRPYHPQTQGKEERFHRTLKADVISRKMVWCGIADCGERFAPWRDKYNHKHPHESLDGQVPASRYRVSNRCYEGAVDEREFYREGENARVVRAKGEIHFRSRTLYIGTAFRGKSVAIWEAGDGITDLYFGAFRIGQIDWQNGIEGKPRGHNERVKSVRREEANPVCS
;
A
#
# COMPACT_ATOMS: atom_id res chain seq x y z
N MET A 1 -0.83 4.45 7.61
CA MET A 1 0.23 3.48 7.93
C MET A 1 1.54 4.08 7.52
N ASP A 2 2.54 3.95 8.38
CA ASP A 2 3.86 4.53 8.19
C ASP A 2 4.88 3.84 9.11
N PHE A 3 6.16 3.99 8.80
CA PHE A 3 7.23 3.71 9.76
C PHE A 3 7.41 4.92 10.66
N LYS A 4 7.38 4.69 11.98
CA LYS A 4 7.88 5.69 12.91
C LYS A 4 9.39 5.79 12.74
N GLY A 5 9.94 7.01 12.69
CA GLY A 5 11.39 7.21 12.52
C GLY A 5 12.22 6.34 13.47
N ASP A 6 13.26 5.71 12.94
CA ASP A 6 13.97 4.64 13.64
C ASP A 6 14.74 5.09 14.91
N PHE A 7 15.26 4.13 15.69
CA PHE A 7 16.14 4.40 16.83
C PHE A 7 17.16 3.30 17.06
N ALA A 8 18.29 3.63 17.68
CA ALA A 8 19.41 2.70 17.86
C ALA A 8 19.15 1.63 18.93
N LEU A 9 19.72 0.45 18.71
CA LEU A 9 19.70 -0.67 19.64
C LEU A 9 21.10 -0.90 20.22
N SER A 10 21.19 -1.25 21.51
CA SER A 10 22.47 -1.41 22.19
C SER A 10 23.26 -2.65 21.78
N ARG A 11 22.59 -3.68 21.25
CA ARG A 11 23.24 -4.85 20.63
C ARG A 11 23.63 -4.63 19.16
N GLY A 12 23.51 -3.40 18.66
CA GLY A 12 23.76 -3.04 17.27
C GLY A 12 22.49 -3.02 16.42
N GLY A 13 22.54 -2.26 15.33
CA GLY A 13 21.40 -2.06 14.43
C GLY A 13 20.41 -0.98 14.88
N ARG A 14 19.30 -0.88 14.15
CA ARG A 14 18.23 0.09 14.39
C ARG A 14 16.89 -0.63 14.45
N CYS A 15 15.96 -0.07 15.22
CA CYS A 15 14.57 -0.50 15.24
C CYS A 15 13.75 0.46 14.38
N HIS A 16 12.98 -0.11 13.45
CA HIS A 16 12.02 0.52 12.54
C HIS A 16 10.61 0.08 12.96
N PRO A 17 9.89 0.84 13.81
CA PRO A 17 8.53 0.51 14.20
C PRO A 17 7.56 0.75 13.04
N LEU A 18 6.90 -0.31 12.58
CA LEU A 18 5.79 -0.22 11.63
C LEU A 18 4.49 0.07 12.38
N THR A 19 3.74 1.06 11.93
CA THR A 19 2.51 1.53 12.56
C THR A 19 1.37 1.65 11.56
N ALA A 20 0.18 1.20 11.94
CA ALA A 20 -1.03 1.41 11.15
C ALA A 20 -2.23 1.70 12.07
N LEU A 21 -2.91 2.80 11.82
CA LEU A 21 -4.15 3.18 12.49
C LEU A 21 -5.36 3.01 11.57
N ASP A 22 -6.49 2.65 12.17
CA ASP A 22 -7.80 2.83 11.57
C ASP A 22 -8.17 4.32 11.50
N ASP A 23 -8.59 4.78 10.33
CA ASP A 23 -8.81 6.21 10.06
C ASP A 23 -9.99 6.80 10.84
N PHE A 24 -11.01 5.99 11.12
CA PHE A 24 -12.22 6.43 11.82
C PHE A 24 -12.04 6.38 13.35
N SER A 25 -11.71 5.21 13.88
CA SER A 25 -11.68 4.93 15.32
C SER A 25 -10.37 5.27 16.01
N ARG A 26 -9.30 5.59 15.25
CA ARG A 26 -7.90 5.67 15.75
C ARG A 26 -7.37 4.36 16.32
N PHE A 27 -8.06 3.24 16.15
CA PHE A 27 -7.59 1.97 16.68
C PHE A 27 -6.28 1.59 16.01
N ASN A 28 -5.27 1.31 16.83
CA ASN A 28 -3.99 0.87 16.32
C ASN A 28 -4.10 -0.59 15.88
N ILE A 29 -4.02 -0.84 14.58
CA ILE A 29 -4.09 -2.16 13.94
C ILE A 29 -2.72 -2.83 14.00
N ILE A 30 -1.66 -2.08 13.68
CA ILE A 30 -0.28 -2.58 13.65
C ILE A 30 0.59 -1.68 14.52
N LEU A 31 1.35 -2.31 15.42
CA LEU A 31 2.52 -1.73 16.07
C LEU A 31 3.53 -2.85 16.28
N THR A 32 4.53 -2.93 15.39
CA THR A 32 5.54 -4.00 15.40
C THR A 32 6.93 -3.42 15.20
N ALA A 33 7.92 -3.95 15.91
CA ALA A 33 9.32 -3.57 15.77
C ALA A 33 10.03 -4.47 14.76
N TRP A 34 10.83 -3.88 13.87
CA TRP A 34 11.65 -4.60 12.89
C TRP A 34 13.03 -3.97 12.74
N ASP A 35 13.99 -4.71 12.20
CA ASP A 35 15.35 -4.24 11.91
C ASP A 35 15.50 -3.69 10.48
N ASN A 36 14.42 -3.63 9.72
CA ASN A 36 14.39 -3.23 8.33
C ASN A 36 13.02 -2.66 7.91
N GLU A 37 12.98 -2.02 6.73
CA GLU A 37 11.78 -1.45 6.11
C GLU A 37 11.41 -2.16 4.79
N ARG A 38 11.72 -3.46 4.67
CA ARG A 38 11.56 -4.22 3.43
C ARG A 38 10.11 -4.59 3.16
N THR A 39 9.77 -4.67 1.87
CA THR A 39 8.45 -5.08 1.37
C THR A 39 7.97 -6.40 1.96
N GLU A 40 8.82 -7.42 2.06
CA GLU A 40 8.43 -8.75 2.55
C GLU A 40 8.06 -8.72 4.04
N THR A 41 8.85 -8.00 4.85
CA THR A 41 8.58 -7.80 6.28
C THR A 41 7.21 -7.16 6.48
N VAL A 42 6.94 -6.15 5.67
CA VAL A 42 5.71 -5.39 5.70
C VAL A 42 4.50 -6.22 5.24
N ALA A 43 4.63 -6.94 4.13
CA ALA A 43 3.58 -7.84 3.63
C ALA A 43 3.20 -8.88 4.70
N ASN A 44 4.20 -9.50 5.36
CA ASN A 44 3.96 -10.45 6.44
C ASN A 44 3.21 -9.82 7.64
N CYS A 45 3.48 -8.55 7.96
CA CYS A 45 2.75 -7.84 9.01
C CYS A 45 1.29 -7.58 8.60
N LEU A 46 1.08 -7.19 7.35
CA LEU A 46 -0.26 -6.97 6.81
C LEU A 46 -1.06 -8.25 6.74
N GLU A 47 -0.47 -9.38 6.35
CA GLU A 47 -1.17 -10.68 6.37
C GLU A 47 -1.67 -11.04 7.76
N ARG A 48 -0.83 -10.88 8.79
CA ARG A 48 -1.25 -11.12 10.19
C ARG A 48 -2.37 -10.18 10.62
N ALA A 49 -2.30 -8.91 10.21
CA ALA A 49 -3.34 -7.94 10.48
C ALA A 49 -4.65 -8.32 9.76
N PHE A 50 -4.59 -8.68 8.49
CA PHE A 50 -5.74 -9.09 7.69
C PHE A 50 -6.41 -10.35 8.24
N SER A 51 -5.62 -11.33 8.70
CA SER A 51 -6.18 -12.52 9.38
C SER A 51 -6.92 -12.19 10.68
N SER A 52 -6.53 -11.11 11.37
CA SER A 52 -7.11 -10.75 12.67
C SER A 52 -8.25 -9.74 12.56
N TYR A 53 -8.19 -8.86 11.55
CA TYR A 53 -9.01 -7.66 11.44
C TYR A 53 -9.79 -7.57 10.12
N GLY A 54 -9.60 -8.52 9.21
CA GLY A 54 -10.14 -8.49 7.86
C GLY A 54 -9.40 -7.51 6.94
N LEU A 55 -9.81 -7.46 5.68
CA LEU A 55 -9.24 -6.60 4.65
C LEU A 55 -9.89 -5.21 4.68
N PRO A 56 -9.10 -4.12 4.72
CA PRO A 56 -9.63 -2.79 4.48
C PRO A 56 -9.92 -2.58 2.99
N ASP A 57 -10.76 -1.61 2.65
CA ASP A 57 -10.94 -1.21 1.25
C ASP A 57 -9.71 -0.51 0.69
N THR A 58 -9.09 0.32 1.52
CA THR A 58 -7.94 1.11 1.12
C THR A 58 -6.98 1.31 2.28
N ILE A 59 -5.70 1.37 1.95
CA ILE A 59 -4.63 1.72 2.86
C ILE A 59 -4.02 3.05 2.41
N LEU A 60 -3.93 3.99 3.35
CA LEU A 60 -3.19 5.24 3.16
C LEU A 60 -1.75 5.08 3.64
N CYS A 61 -0.81 5.28 2.71
CA CYS A 61 0.63 5.28 2.97
C CYS A 61 1.26 6.63 2.66
N ASP A 62 2.45 6.86 3.19
CA ASP A 62 3.33 7.94 2.76
C ASP A 62 3.92 7.62 1.37
N ASN A 63 4.73 8.53 0.81
CA ASN A 63 5.37 8.34 -0.49
C ASN A 63 6.75 7.64 -0.39
N GLY A 64 7.21 7.33 0.82
CA GLY A 64 8.48 6.68 1.07
C GLY A 64 8.47 5.19 0.76
N SER A 65 9.67 4.63 0.64
CA SER A 65 9.85 3.18 0.62
C SER A 65 9.26 2.57 1.90
N PRO A 66 8.64 1.38 1.86
CA PRO A 66 8.48 0.48 0.70
C PRO A 66 7.20 0.70 -0.13
N TRP A 67 6.38 1.70 0.21
CA TRP A 67 5.05 1.90 -0.38
C TRP A 67 5.06 2.76 -1.64
N GLY A 68 5.98 3.72 -1.69
CA GLY A 68 6.16 4.62 -2.80
C GLY A 68 7.57 4.56 -3.38
N CYS A 69 7.71 4.97 -4.63
CA CYS A 69 9.00 5.14 -5.27
C CYS A 69 9.40 6.61 -5.27
N ALA A 70 10.61 6.95 -4.79
CA ALA A 70 11.16 8.30 -4.88
C ALA A 70 11.29 8.78 -6.35
N SER A 71 11.30 7.84 -7.32
CA SER A 71 11.30 8.10 -8.76
C SER A 71 9.94 8.52 -9.33
N ARG A 72 8.89 8.69 -8.51
CA ARG A 72 7.56 9.16 -8.96
C ARG A 72 7.60 10.49 -9.75
N TRP A 73 8.72 11.22 -9.67
CA TRP A 73 8.96 12.50 -10.34
C TRP A 73 10.13 12.49 -11.34
N GLN A 74 10.81 11.35 -11.54
CA GLN A 74 11.75 11.21 -12.64
C GLN A 74 11.02 10.59 -13.82
N ASP A 75 11.09 11.27 -14.96
CA ASP A 75 10.37 11.08 -16.22
C ASP A 75 10.52 9.71 -16.89
N ASN A 76 10.58 8.59 -16.16
CA ASN A 76 10.84 7.24 -16.68
C ASN A 76 9.99 6.08 -16.15
N ASP A 77 9.20 6.23 -15.08
CA ASP A 77 8.28 5.19 -14.59
C ASP A 77 6.81 5.53 -14.90
N ALA A 78 6.26 4.94 -15.96
CA ALA A 78 4.92 5.27 -16.46
C ALA A 78 3.76 4.90 -15.52
N ALA A 79 3.99 4.17 -14.42
CA ALA A 79 2.92 3.75 -13.52
C ALA A 79 3.23 3.83 -12.02
N GLY A 80 4.50 3.97 -11.60
CA GLY A 80 4.87 4.26 -10.20
C GLY A 80 4.34 3.28 -9.15
N TYR A 81 4.07 2.02 -9.54
CA TYR A 81 3.64 0.94 -8.64
C TYR A 81 4.83 0.19 -8.07
N THR A 82 4.81 -0.07 -6.78
CA THR A 82 5.72 -0.96 -6.06
C THR A 82 5.18 -2.38 -6.06
N THR A 83 6.04 -3.37 -5.81
CA THR A 83 5.62 -4.78 -5.68
C THR A 83 4.61 -4.98 -4.55
N LEU A 84 4.70 -4.17 -3.49
CA LEU A 84 3.79 -4.18 -2.35
C LEU A 84 2.39 -3.70 -2.72
N GLU A 85 2.30 -2.64 -3.54
CA GLU A 85 1.02 -2.14 -4.04
C GLU A 85 0.33 -3.16 -4.93
N VAL A 86 1.06 -3.79 -5.84
CA VAL A 86 0.50 -4.87 -6.68
C VAL A 86 0.04 -6.05 -5.82
N TRP A 87 0.78 -6.39 -4.76
CA TRP A 87 0.40 -7.43 -3.81
C TRP A 87 -0.88 -7.10 -3.02
N LEU A 88 -1.09 -5.83 -2.66
CA LEU A 88 -2.33 -5.34 -2.02
C LEU A 88 -3.50 -5.33 -3.00
N MET A 89 -3.27 -4.87 -4.23
CA MET A 89 -4.28 -4.87 -5.29
C MET A 89 -4.76 -6.28 -5.61
N ALA A 90 -3.86 -7.27 -5.62
CA ALA A 90 -4.25 -8.66 -5.81
C ALA A 90 -5.25 -9.14 -4.73
N ARG A 91 -5.22 -8.56 -3.53
CA ARG A 91 -6.16 -8.84 -2.43
C ARG A 91 -7.38 -7.91 -2.41
N GLY A 92 -7.58 -7.12 -3.45
CA GLY A 92 -8.70 -6.17 -3.50
C GLY A 92 -8.50 -4.96 -2.58
N VAL A 93 -7.27 -4.64 -2.16
CA VAL A 93 -6.97 -3.50 -1.27
C VAL A 93 -6.34 -2.38 -2.07
N GLY A 94 -6.99 -1.22 -2.11
CA GLY A 94 -6.46 -0.02 -2.74
C GLY A 94 -5.32 0.61 -1.95
N VAL A 95 -4.43 1.35 -2.64
CA VAL A 95 -3.37 2.14 -1.99
C VAL A 95 -3.46 3.59 -2.41
N ILE A 96 -3.72 4.45 -1.44
CA ILE A 96 -3.67 5.91 -1.59
C ILE A 96 -2.35 6.40 -0.99
N HIS A 97 -1.72 7.36 -1.68
CA HIS A 97 -0.63 8.13 -1.10
C HIS A 97 -1.09 9.54 -0.76
N GLY A 98 -0.63 10.03 0.39
CA GLY A 98 -0.77 11.45 0.72
C GLY A 98 -0.17 12.31 -0.39
N ARG A 99 -0.88 13.35 -0.83
CA ARG A 99 -0.30 14.34 -1.74
C ARG A 99 0.80 15.12 -1.00
N PRO A 100 1.91 15.48 -1.68
CA PRO A 100 2.83 16.48 -1.14
C PRO A 100 2.04 17.73 -0.73
N TYR A 101 2.33 18.28 0.45
CA TYR A 101 1.70 19.48 0.99
C TYR A 101 0.23 19.36 1.48
N HIS A 102 -0.28 18.15 1.76
CA HIS A 102 -1.51 17.95 2.54
C HIS A 102 -1.26 17.34 3.93
N PRO A 103 -0.77 18.14 4.90
CA PRO A 103 -0.40 17.66 6.25
C PRO A 103 -1.59 17.11 7.07
N GLN A 104 -2.83 17.39 6.67
CA GLN A 104 -4.02 16.91 7.38
C GLN A 104 -4.20 15.40 7.29
N THR A 105 -3.74 14.75 6.22
CA THR A 105 -3.93 13.30 6.03
C THR A 105 -2.98 12.47 6.88
N GLN A 106 -1.81 13.01 7.24
CA GLN A 106 -0.78 12.31 8.04
C GLN A 106 -0.79 12.70 9.54
N GLY A 107 -1.46 13.79 9.91
CA GLY A 107 -1.44 14.30 11.29
C GLY A 107 -1.93 13.31 12.37
N LYS A 108 -2.75 12.31 12.00
CA LYS A 108 -3.20 11.24 12.91
C LYS A 108 -2.05 10.30 13.29
N GLU A 109 -1.32 9.81 12.29
CA GLU A 109 -0.14 8.95 12.47
C GLU A 109 0.99 9.72 13.16
N GLU A 110 1.26 10.97 12.75
CA GLU A 110 2.28 11.79 13.42
C GLU A 110 1.97 12.03 14.91
N ARG A 111 0.70 12.30 15.25
CA ARG A 111 0.28 12.42 16.65
C ARG A 111 0.49 11.11 17.40
N PHE A 112 0.13 9.99 16.79
CA PHE A 112 0.36 8.66 17.38
C PHE A 112 1.85 8.39 17.61
N HIS A 113 2.72 8.70 16.64
CA HIS A 113 4.17 8.56 16.79
C HIS A 113 4.72 9.41 17.93
N ARG A 114 4.21 10.64 18.11
CA ARG A 114 4.59 11.49 19.25
C ARG A 114 4.19 10.86 20.58
N THR A 115 2.97 10.34 20.70
CA THR A 115 2.50 9.64 21.91
C THR A 115 3.34 8.37 22.17
N LEU A 116 3.55 7.53 21.16
CA LEU A 116 4.39 6.33 21.26
C LEU A 116 5.82 6.68 21.70
N LYS A 117 6.39 7.74 21.13
CA LYS A 117 7.72 8.20 21.50
C LYS A 117 7.78 8.64 22.96
N ALA A 118 6.86 9.50 23.40
CA ALA A 118 6.82 10.02 24.76
C ALA A 118 6.53 8.93 25.82
N ASP A 119 5.62 8.00 25.52
CA ASP A 119 5.16 7.01 26.50
C ASP A 119 6.01 5.76 26.58
N VAL A 120 6.69 5.40 25.49
CA VAL A 120 7.45 4.14 25.42
C VAL A 120 8.91 4.41 25.10
N ILE A 121 9.17 4.96 23.91
CA ILE A 121 10.53 4.99 23.33
C ILE A 121 11.48 5.83 24.19
N SER A 122 11.04 7.01 24.62
CA SER A 122 11.83 7.96 25.42
C SER A 122 11.87 7.64 26.91
N ARG A 123 11.03 6.72 27.41
CA ARG A 123 11.05 6.31 28.83
C ARG A 123 12.14 5.29 29.15
N LYS A 124 12.73 4.68 28.13
CA LYS A 124 13.77 3.68 28.26
C LYS A 124 15.08 4.22 27.71
N MET A 125 16.13 4.18 28.54
CA MET A 125 17.45 4.67 28.16
C MET A 125 18.19 3.75 27.18
N VAL A 126 17.96 2.43 27.27
CA VAL A 126 18.69 1.43 26.49
C VAL A 126 17.73 0.39 25.94
N TRP A 127 17.65 0.26 24.62
CA TRP A 127 16.87 -0.76 23.93
C TRP A 127 17.78 -1.91 23.50
N CYS A 128 17.57 -3.12 24.01
CA CYS A 128 18.50 -4.23 23.80
C CYS A 128 18.42 -4.83 22.39
N GLY A 129 17.22 -4.94 21.83
CA GLY A 129 16.99 -5.57 20.54
C GLY A 129 15.52 -5.51 20.14
N ILE A 130 15.19 -6.01 18.94
CA ILE A 130 13.82 -5.98 18.40
C ILE A 130 12.81 -6.70 19.31
N ALA A 131 13.18 -7.82 19.92
CA ALA A 131 12.32 -8.54 20.85
C ALA A 131 11.93 -7.68 22.08
N ASP A 132 12.89 -6.96 22.66
CA ASP A 132 12.65 -6.03 23.79
C ASP A 132 11.72 -4.88 23.38
N CYS A 133 11.84 -4.37 22.15
CA CYS A 133 10.88 -3.42 21.58
C CYS A 133 9.48 -4.02 21.48
N GLY A 134 9.35 -5.24 20.95
CA GLY A 134 8.07 -5.95 20.82
C GLY A 134 7.37 -6.18 22.16
N GLU A 135 8.12 -6.63 23.18
CA GLU A 135 7.61 -6.86 24.54
C GLU A 135 7.05 -5.59 25.19
N ARG A 136 7.55 -4.40 24.80
CA ARG A 136 7.06 -3.11 25.29
C ARG A 136 5.93 -2.54 24.45
N PHE A 137 5.97 -2.74 23.14
CA PHE A 137 4.96 -2.24 22.21
C PHE A 137 3.62 -2.95 22.38
N ALA A 138 3.59 -4.27 22.54
CA ALA A 138 2.35 -5.03 22.67
C ALA A 138 1.44 -4.56 23.84
N PRO A 139 1.91 -4.49 25.11
CA PRO A 139 1.07 -4.03 26.21
C PRO A 139 0.73 -2.54 26.12
N TRP A 140 1.60 -1.73 25.51
CA TRP A 140 1.28 -0.31 25.29
C TRP A 140 0.18 -0.14 24.23
N ARG A 141 0.21 -0.92 23.15
CA ARG A 141 -0.87 -0.96 22.14
C ARG A 141 -2.21 -1.34 22.76
N ASP A 142 -2.23 -2.36 23.62
CA ASP A 142 -3.44 -2.74 24.36
C ASP A 142 -3.97 -1.56 25.20
N LYS A 143 -3.09 -0.93 25.98
CA LYS A 143 -3.45 0.25 26.76
C LYS A 143 -3.95 1.40 25.89
N TYR A 144 -3.30 1.67 24.77
CA TYR A 144 -3.69 2.72 23.82
C TYR A 144 -5.10 2.45 23.29
N ASN A 145 -5.37 1.23 22.81
CA ASN A 145 -6.65 0.89 22.21
C ASN A 145 -7.81 0.80 23.21
N HIS A 146 -7.56 0.35 24.45
CA HIS A 146 -8.62 -0.01 25.38
C HIS A 146 -8.73 0.90 26.61
N LYS A 147 -7.70 1.71 26.92
CA LYS A 147 -7.61 2.46 28.19
C LYS A 147 -7.20 3.91 28.02
N HIS A 148 -6.81 4.37 26.84
CA HIS A 148 -6.41 5.75 26.61
C HIS A 148 -7.57 6.53 25.97
N PRO A 149 -8.19 7.48 26.70
CA PRO A 149 -9.17 8.40 26.11
C PRO A 149 -8.53 9.28 25.04
N HIS A 150 -9.21 9.49 23.92
CA HIS A 150 -8.78 10.42 22.88
C HIS A 150 -9.70 11.63 22.83
N GLU A 151 -9.11 12.83 22.88
CA GLU A 151 -9.86 14.08 22.69
C GLU A 151 -10.59 14.12 21.34
N SER A 152 -9.94 13.61 20.28
CA SER A 152 -10.56 13.51 18.95
C SER A 152 -11.70 12.49 18.88
N LEU A 153 -11.94 11.73 19.95
CA LEU A 153 -13.02 10.77 20.08
C LEU A 153 -13.95 11.11 21.25
N ASP A 154 -14.05 12.39 21.64
CA ASP A 154 -14.93 12.86 22.72
C ASP A 154 -14.64 12.16 24.06
N GLY A 155 -13.37 11.85 24.33
CA GLY A 155 -12.93 11.15 25.54
C GLY A 155 -13.16 9.63 25.51
N GLN A 156 -13.59 9.06 24.38
CA GLN A 156 -13.72 7.61 24.22
C GLN A 156 -12.39 6.95 23.85
N VAL A 157 -12.30 5.64 24.11
CA VAL A 157 -11.16 4.80 23.72
C VAL A 157 -11.34 4.26 22.31
N PRO A 158 -10.27 4.02 21.53
CA PRO A 158 -10.38 3.57 20.14
C PRO A 158 -11.21 2.30 19.95
N ALA A 159 -11.05 1.33 20.87
CA ALA A 159 -11.76 0.05 20.83
C ALA A 159 -13.29 0.19 20.94
N SER A 160 -13.81 1.29 21.49
CA SER A 160 -15.26 1.51 21.60
C SER A 160 -15.92 1.84 20.25
N ARG A 161 -15.14 2.33 19.28
CA ARG A 161 -15.61 2.72 17.94
C ARG A 161 -15.16 1.77 16.85
N TYR A 162 -14.11 0.98 17.10
CA TYR A 162 -13.54 0.07 16.11
C TYR A 162 -14.44 -1.13 15.82
N ARG A 163 -14.51 -1.53 14.55
CA ARG A 163 -15.15 -2.76 14.09
C ARG A 163 -14.23 -3.45 13.10
N VAL A 164 -14.16 -4.77 13.24
CA VAL A 164 -13.45 -5.65 12.30
C VAL A 164 -14.10 -5.53 10.92
N SER A 165 -13.30 -5.60 9.85
CA SER A 165 -13.83 -5.54 8.49
C SER A 165 -14.69 -6.75 8.18
N ASN A 166 -15.76 -6.54 7.41
CA ASN A 166 -16.61 -7.62 6.91
C ASN A 166 -15.95 -8.39 5.73
N ARG A 167 -14.86 -7.87 5.16
CA ARG A 167 -14.09 -8.53 4.11
C ARG A 167 -13.09 -9.48 4.75
N CYS A 168 -13.38 -10.78 4.72
CA CYS A 168 -12.48 -11.79 5.28
C CYS A 168 -11.18 -11.89 4.47
N TYR A 169 -10.08 -12.19 5.16
CA TYR A 169 -8.83 -12.53 4.50
C TYR A 169 -8.74 -14.04 4.30
N GLU A 170 -8.78 -14.46 3.03
CA GLU A 170 -8.77 -15.88 2.66
C GLU A 170 -7.36 -16.41 2.36
N GLY A 171 -6.33 -15.57 2.53
CA GLY A 171 -4.94 -15.95 2.31
C GLY A 171 -4.48 -15.72 0.88
N ALA A 172 -3.97 -16.77 0.24
CA ALA A 172 -3.41 -16.70 -1.11
C ALA A 172 -4.52 -16.45 -2.14
N VAL A 173 -4.27 -15.51 -3.06
CA VAL A 173 -5.19 -15.19 -4.15
C VAL A 173 -4.72 -15.88 -5.42
N ASP A 174 -5.61 -16.62 -6.09
CA ASP A 174 -5.35 -17.10 -7.43
C ASP A 174 -5.65 -16.00 -8.45
N GLU A 175 -4.61 -15.27 -8.85
CA GLU A 175 -4.71 -14.17 -9.82
C GLU A 175 -5.20 -14.62 -11.21
N ARG A 176 -5.25 -15.93 -11.48
CA ARG A 176 -5.84 -16.47 -12.71
C ARG A 176 -7.36 -16.32 -12.72
N GLU A 177 -7.98 -16.29 -11.55
CA GLU A 177 -9.43 -16.11 -11.40
C GLU A 177 -9.87 -14.67 -11.62
N PHE A 178 -8.93 -13.72 -11.75
CA PHE A 178 -9.26 -12.32 -12.04
C PHE A 178 -9.94 -12.14 -13.39
N TYR A 179 -9.69 -13.03 -14.33
CA TYR A 179 -10.15 -12.91 -15.70
C TYR A 179 -10.76 -14.22 -16.18
N ARG A 180 -11.89 -14.12 -16.89
CA ARG A 180 -12.52 -15.29 -17.51
C ARG A 180 -11.74 -15.75 -18.73
N GLU A 181 -11.83 -17.03 -19.06
CA GLU A 181 -11.24 -17.57 -20.28
C GLU A 181 -11.79 -16.83 -21.52
N GLY A 182 -10.89 -16.35 -22.37
CA GLY A 182 -11.24 -15.55 -23.54
C GLY A 182 -11.23 -14.03 -23.31
N GLU A 183 -11.12 -13.55 -22.07
CA GLU A 183 -10.84 -12.14 -21.82
C GLU A 183 -9.45 -11.75 -22.34
N ASN A 184 -9.33 -10.52 -22.84
CA ASN A 184 -8.10 -10.03 -23.45
C ASN A 184 -7.06 -9.66 -22.38
N ALA A 185 -6.48 -10.66 -21.73
CA ALA A 185 -5.41 -10.51 -20.77
C ALA A 185 -4.03 -10.76 -21.42
N ARG A 186 -3.01 -10.04 -20.93
CA ARG A 186 -1.62 -10.19 -21.36
C ARG A 186 -0.71 -10.31 -20.14
N VAL A 187 0.18 -11.30 -20.18
CA VAL A 187 1.21 -11.48 -19.15
C VAL A 187 2.31 -10.45 -19.34
N VAL A 188 2.61 -9.72 -18.26
CA VAL A 188 3.68 -8.72 -18.22
C VAL A 188 5.03 -9.42 -18.19
N ARG A 189 5.89 -9.06 -19.15
CA ARG A 189 7.22 -9.66 -19.33
C ARG A 189 8.23 -9.15 -18.28
N ALA A 190 9.42 -9.73 -18.30
CA ALA A 190 10.49 -9.42 -17.33
C ALA A 190 10.84 -7.93 -17.24
N LYS A 191 10.72 -7.18 -18.35
CA LYS A 191 10.98 -5.74 -18.41
C LYS A 191 9.77 -4.87 -18.03
N GLY A 192 8.69 -5.45 -17.51
CA GLY A 192 7.49 -4.70 -17.14
C GLY A 192 6.63 -4.29 -18.34
N GLU A 193 6.69 -5.05 -19.44
CA GLU A 193 6.05 -4.69 -20.71
C GLU A 193 5.08 -5.77 -21.22
N ILE A 194 4.05 -5.34 -21.96
CA ILE A 194 3.13 -6.21 -22.69
C ILE A 194 3.14 -5.84 -24.18
N HIS A 195 2.69 -6.78 -25.03
CA HIS A 195 2.56 -6.53 -26.47
C HIS A 195 1.07 -6.53 -26.87
N PHE A 196 0.64 -5.46 -27.53
CA PHE A 196 -0.74 -5.27 -27.96
C PHE A 196 -0.80 -4.38 -29.21
N ARG A 197 -1.63 -4.73 -30.20
CA ARG A 197 -1.79 -4.01 -31.49
C ARG A 197 -0.45 -3.67 -32.17
N SER A 198 0.47 -4.64 -32.22
CA SER A 198 1.83 -4.48 -32.78
C SER A 198 2.71 -3.45 -32.07
N ARG A 199 2.35 -3.05 -30.85
CA ARG A 199 3.08 -2.09 -30.03
C ARG A 199 3.48 -2.70 -28.69
N THR A 200 4.55 -2.16 -28.11
CA THR A 200 5.04 -2.55 -26.78
C THR A 200 4.65 -1.48 -25.77
N LEU A 201 3.86 -1.89 -24.77
CA LEU A 201 3.33 -1.03 -23.72
C LEU A 201 4.08 -1.29 -22.42
N TYR A 202 4.64 -0.26 -21.81
CA TYR A 202 5.28 -0.37 -20.49
C TYR A 202 4.24 -0.21 -19.37
N ILE A 203 4.08 -1.26 -18.56
CA ILE A 203 3.15 -1.37 -17.43
C ILE A 203 3.86 -1.10 -16.10
N GLY A 204 5.11 -1.56 -15.98
CA GLY A 204 5.89 -1.48 -14.75
C GLY A 204 6.40 -2.85 -14.31
N THR A 205 7.63 -2.88 -13.79
CA THR A 205 8.31 -4.12 -13.37
C THR A 205 7.65 -4.77 -12.15
N ALA A 206 6.92 -4.01 -11.33
CA ALA A 206 6.13 -4.54 -10.22
C ALA A 206 5.06 -5.56 -10.65
N PHE A 207 4.56 -5.45 -11.89
CA PHE A 207 3.60 -6.40 -12.44
C PHE A 207 4.25 -7.59 -13.16
N ARG A 208 5.58 -7.77 -13.10
CA ARG A 208 6.26 -8.87 -13.81
C ARG A 208 5.62 -10.22 -13.50
N GLY A 209 5.26 -10.96 -14.54
CA GLY A 209 4.62 -12.28 -14.45
C GLY A 209 3.12 -12.23 -14.14
N LYS A 210 2.54 -11.05 -13.92
CA LYS A 210 1.11 -10.83 -13.68
C LYS A 210 0.37 -10.68 -15.00
N SER A 211 -0.90 -11.06 -15.00
CA SER A 211 -1.82 -10.84 -16.12
C SER A 211 -2.54 -9.51 -15.97
N VAL A 212 -2.54 -8.70 -17.03
CA VAL A 212 -3.24 -7.42 -17.12
C VAL A 212 -4.30 -7.52 -18.20
N ALA A 213 -5.55 -7.24 -17.85
CA ALA A 213 -6.64 -7.17 -18.82
C ALA A 213 -6.58 -5.87 -19.61
N ILE A 214 -6.95 -5.98 -20.88
CA ILE A 214 -7.00 -4.89 -21.86
C ILE A 214 -8.46 -4.72 -22.27
N TRP A 215 -9.04 -3.60 -21.89
CA TRP A 215 -10.42 -3.25 -22.18
C TRP A 215 -10.48 -2.12 -23.21
N GLU A 216 -11.09 -2.36 -24.36
CA GLU A 216 -11.29 -1.32 -25.38
C GLU A 216 -12.56 -0.54 -25.07
N ALA A 217 -12.41 0.64 -24.46
CA ALA A 217 -13.52 1.45 -23.96
C ALA A 217 -14.31 2.16 -25.08
N GLY A 218 -13.86 2.10 -26.33
CA GLY A 218 -14.41 2.86 -27.46
C GLY A 218 -13.56 4.09 -27.80
N ASP A 219 -13.85 4.76 -28.92
CA ASP A 219 -13.22 6.02 -29.34
C ASP A 219 -11.69 6.04 -29.38
N GLY A 220 -11.06 4.88 -29.64
CA GLY A 220 -9.60 4.77 -29.62
C GLY A 220 -9.01 4.88 -28.22
N ILE A 221 -9.78 4.60 -27.17
CA ILE A 221 -9.33 4.50 -25.79
C ILE A 221 -9.21 3.03 -25.39
N THR A 222 -8.15 2.72 -24.66
CA THR A 222 -7.93 1.40 -24.07
C THR A 222 -7.53 1.53 -22.61
N ASP A 223 -8.26 0.83 -21.75
CA ASP A 223 -8.01 0.75 -20.33
C ASP A 223 -7.29 -0.54 -19.98
N LEU A 224 -6.40 -0.45 -19.00
CA LEU A 224 -5.65 -1.59 -18.48
C LEU A 224 -6.10 -1.86 -17.05
N TYR A 225 -6.37 -3.12 -16.75
CA TYR A 225 -6.84 -3.57 -15.44
C TYR A 225 -5.94 -4.64 -14.84
N PHE A 226 -5.74 -4.57 -13.53
CA PHE A 226 -5.20 -5.64 -12.72
C PHE A 226 -6.25 -6.04 -11.67
N GLY A 227 -6.92 -7.18 -11.90
CA GLY A 227 -8.11 -7.54 -11.14
C GLY A 227 -9.17 -6.44 -11.23
N ALA A 228 -9.72 -6.03 -10.09
CA ALA A 228 -10.71 -4.97 -10.00
C ALA A 228 -10.16 -3.53 -10.18
N PHE A 229 -8.84 -3.37 -10.33
CA PHE A 229 -8.20 -2.05 -10.35
C PHE A 229 -7.81 -1.63 -11.75
N ARG A 230 -8.24 -0.44 -12.16
CA ARG A 230 -7.75 0.22 -13.37
C ARG A 230 -6.35 0.77 -13.12
N ILE A 231 -5.35 0.25 -13.83
CA ILE A 231 -3.94 0.61 -13.63
C ILE A 231 -3.43 1.66 -14.61
N GLY A 232 -4.12 1.85 -15.73
CA GLY A 232 -3.74 2.85 -16.73
C GLY A 232 -4.69 2.95 -17.90
N GLN A 233 -4.48 3.98 -18.73
CA GLN A 233 -5.25 4.24 -19.95
C GLN A 233 -4.31 4.62 -21.09
N ILE A 234 -4.70 4.25 -22.30
CA ILE A 234 -4.03 4.59 -23.55
C ILE A 234 -5.06 5.26 -24.46
N ASP A 235 -4.71 6.44 -24.97
CA ASP A 235 -5.44 7.12 -26.03
C ASP A 235 -4.65 6.93 -27.34
N TRP A 236 -5.24 6.20 -28.27
CA TRP A 236 -4.64 5.87 -29.57
C TRP A 236 -4.78 6.99 -30.60
N GLN A 237 -5.70 7.95 -30.41
CA GLN A 237 -5.97 9.03 -31.35
C GLN A 237 -5.03 10.22 -31.17
N ASN A 238 -4.76 10.61 -29.92
CA ASN A 238 -3.94 11.79 -29.64
C ASN A 238 -2.43 11.53 -29.72
N GLY A 239 -1.99 10.27 -29.83
CA GLY A 239 -0.58 9.94 -29.71
C GLY A 239 -0.05 10.29 -28.32
N ILE A 240 0.89 9.52 -27.82
CA ILE A 240 1.55 9.88 -26.57
C ILE A 240 2.48 11.05 -26.93
N GLU A 241 2.26 12.23 -26.33
CA GLU A 241 3.14 13.39 -26.49
C GLU A 241 4.60 12.97 -26.26
N GLY A 242 5.42 13.12 -27.31
CA GLY A 242 6.88 13.10 -27.25
C GLY A 242 7.55 11.73 -27.12
N LYS A 243 7.65 10.97 -28.22
CA LYS A 243 8.90 10.25 -28.59
C LYS A 243 8.86 9.65 -30.01
N PRO A 244 9.98 9.61 -30.74
CA PRO A 244 10.06 9.05 -32.09
C PRO A 244 9.87 7.52 -32.10
N ARG A 245 9.43 7.01 -33.25
CA ARG A 245 9.22 5.57 -33.52
C ARG A 245 10.45 4.75 -33.11
N GLY A 246 10.25 3.75 -32.25
CA GLY A 246 11.31 2.85 -31.76
C GLY A 246 11.55 2.86 -30.25
N HIS A 247 10.74 3.59 -29.47
CA HIS A 247 10.72 3.54 -28.00
C HIS A 247 9.40 2.95 -27.49
N ASN A 248 9.46 2.19 -26.38
CA ASN A 248 8.27 1.62 -25.73
C ASN A 248 7.24 2.71 -25.42
N GLU A 249 5.98 2.44 -25.75
CA GLU A 249 4.86 3.34 -25.49
C GLU A 249 4.46 3.25 -24.01
N ARG A 250 4.29 4.42 -23.39
CA ARG A 250 4.00 4.52 -21.97
C ARG A 250 2.52 4.71 -21.74
N VAL A 251 1.97 3.85 -20.90
CA VAL A 251 0.58 3.95 -20.44
C VAL A 251 0.48 5.19 -19.55
N LYS A 252 -0.54 6.04 -19.76
CA LYS A 252 -0.81 7.13 -18.80
C LYS A 252 -1.39 6.49 -17.55
N SER A 253 -0.76 6.72 -16.39
CA SER A 253 -1.33 6.32 -15.12
C SER A 253 -2.63 7.09 -14.88
N VAL A 254 -3.69 6.36 -14.53
CA VAL A 254 -4.98 6.96 -14.17
C VAL A 254 -4.93 7.24 -12.67
N ARG A 255 -5.72 8.22 -12.19
CA ARG A 255 -5.93 8.37 -10.75
C ARG A 255 -6.40 7.02 -10.20
N ARG A 256 -5.79 6.59 -9.10
CA ARG A 256 -6.16 5.38 -8.37
C ARG A 256 -7.51 5.63 -7.72
N GLU A 257 -8.56 5.57 -8.53
CA GLU A 257 -9.94 5.56 -8.06
C GLU A 257 -10.24 4.18 -7.48
N GLU A 258 -11.15 4.16 -6.50
CA GLU A 258 -11.50 3.01 -5.69
C GLU A 258 -11.81 1.78 -6.57
N ALA A 259 -11.50 0.58 -6.05
CA ALA A 259 -11.78 -0.68 -6.74
C ALA A 259 -13.22 -0.65 -7.26
N ASN A 260 -13.41 -0.82 -8.57
CA ASN A 260 -14.75 -0.84 -9.11
C ASN A 260 -15.41 -2.14 -8.62
N PRO A 261 -16.57 -2.11 -7.92
CA PRO A 261 -17.22 -3.32 -7.43
C PRO A 261 -17.77 -4.23 -8.55
N VAL A 262 -17.48 -3.93 -9.81
CA VAL A 262 -17.98 -4.64 -10.97
C VAL A 262 -16.95 -5.66 -11.47
N CYS A 263 -16.79 -6.72 -10.69
CA CYS A 263 -16.57 -8.06 -11.23
C CYS A 263 -17.28 -9.04 -10.28
N SER A 264 -18.60 -9.15 -10.48
CA SER A 264 -19.43 -10.26 -9.99
C SER A 264 -19.58 -11.31 -11.09
#